data_AF-A0A2K8SI35-F1
#
_entry.id   AF-A0A2K8SI35-F1
#
_cell.length_a   1.000
_cell.length_b   1.000
_cell.length_c   1.000
_cell.angle_alpha   90.00
_cell.angle_beta   90.00
_cell.angle_gamma   90.00
#
_symmetry.space_group_name_H-M   'P 1'
#
loop_
_entity.id
_entity.type
_entity.pdbx_description
1 polymer ?
#
loop_
_entity_poly.entity_id
_entity_poly.type
_entity_poly.pdbx_seq_one_letter_code
_entity_poly.pdbx_strand_id
1 'polypeptide(L)'
;MGQESVARTRKIVHVDMDAFYASVEQRDNPSYRGKPLVVGGSPNQRGVVAAASYEARKFGIHSAMPSVTAIAKCPGLIFVRPRFDVYREISAAIHAIFKRYSDLVEGVALDEAYLDVTENRQNITYASTIARHIKTAIFEETKLTATAGVSINKRTLA
;
A
#
# COMPACT_ATOMS: atom_id res chain seq x y z
N MET A 1 -5.06 -38.96 28.56
CA MET A 1 -5.79 -38.35 27.43
C MET A 1 -5.06 -37.09 27.01
N GLY A 2 -4.09 -37.21 26.11
CA GLY A 2 -3.44 -36.04 25.51
C GLY A 2 -4.41 -35.42 24.52
N GLN A 3 -4.85 -34.19 24.77
CA GLN A 3 -5.55 -33.43 23.75
C GLN A 3 -4.54 -33.11 22.66
N GLU A 4 -4.67 -33.77 21.52
CA GLU A 4 -4.03 -33.34 20.28
C GLU A 4 -4.53 -31.92 19.97
N SER A 5 -3.63 -30.95 20.13
CA SER A 5 -3.84 -29.58 19.66
C SER A 5 -3.98 -29.66 18.15
N VAL A 6 -5.21 -29.64 17.63
CA VAL A 6 -5.45 -29.37 16.21
C VAL A 6 -4.82 -28.01 15.93
N ALA A 7 -3.73 -28.00 15.16
CA ALA A 7 -3.03 -26.77 14.81
C ALA A 7 -4.03 -25.81 14.16
N ARG A 8 -4.40 -24.75 14.89
CA ARG A 8 -5.41 -23.79 14.45
C ARG A 8 -4.97 -23.21 13.10
N THR A 9 -5.80 -23.36 12.07
CA THR A 9 -5.49 -22.82 10.74
C THR A 9 -5.31 -21.31 10.84
N ARG A 10 -4.11 -20.84 10.48
CA ARG A 10 -3.81 -19.41 10.52
C ARG A 10 -4.63 -18.66 9.49
N LYS A 11 -4.93 -17.41 9.80
CA LYS A 11 -5.60 -16.47 8.90
C LYS A 11 -4.71 -15.25 8.77
N ILE A 12 -4.03 -15.12 7.63
CA ILE A 12 -3.10 -14.03 7.35
C ILE A 12 -3.77 -13.09 6.35
N VAL A 13 -3.79 -11.79 6.67
CA VAL A 13 -4.16 -10.72 5.76
C VAL A 13 -2.89 -10.00 5.35
N HIS A 14 -2.67 -9.85 4.06
CA HIS A 14 -1.66 -8.97 3.49
C HIS A 14 -2.36 -7.71 2.97
N VAL A 15 -1.81 -6.54 3.26
CA VAL A 15 -2.34 -5.26 2.80
C VAL A 15 -1.20 -4.48 2.14
N ASP A 16 -1.48 -3.94 0.95
CA ASP A 16 -0.58 -3.10 0.16
C ASP A 16 -1.36 -1.89 -0.39
N MET A 17 -0.83 -0.68 -0.23
CA MET A 17 -1.47 0.55 -0.69
C MET A 17 -1.29 0.76 -2.19
N ASP A 18 -2.37 1.18 -2.83
CA ASP A 18 -2.41 1.37 -4.28
C ASP A 18 -1.61 2.61 -4.71
N ALA A 19 -0.48 2.39 -5.40
CA ALA A 19 0.40 3.45 -5.92
C ALA A 19 0.75 4.52 -4.87
N PHE A 20 1.04 4.10 -3.65
CA PHE A 20 1.00 4.91 -2.42
C PHE A 20 1.46 6.35 -2.57
N TYR A 21 2.74 6.60 -2.87
CA TYR A 21 3.25 7.97 -2.92
C TYR A 21 2.55 8.82 -4.00
N ALA A 22 2.30 8.26 -5.18
CA ALA A 22 1.61 8.99 -6.25
C ALA A 22 0.14 9.30 -5.88
N SER A 23 -0.54 8.36 -5.23
CA SER A 23 -1.91 8.54 -4.73
C SER A 23 -1.99 9.61 -3.64
N VAL A 24 -0.99 9.69 -2.74
CA VAL A 24 -0.90 10.78 -1.75
C VAL A 24 -0.75 12.14 -2.44
N GLU A 25 0.14 12.25 -3.44
CA GLU A 25 0.31 13.52 -4.17
C GLU A 25 -0.95 13.92 -4.95
N GLN A 26 -1.66 12.99 -5.58
CA GLN A 26 -2.93 13.26 -6.27
C GLN A 26 -4.08 13.59 -5.31
N ARG A 27 -4.09 13.00 -4.10
CA ARG A 27 -5.07 13.32 -3.06
C ARG A 27 -4.90 14.77 -2.61
N ASP A 28 -3.67 15.14 -2.24
CA ASP A 28 -3.33 16.43 -1.63
C ASP A 28 -3.32 17.58 -2.65
N ASN A 29 -3.04 17.28 -3.92
CA ASN A 29 -3.05 18.27 -5.00
C ASN A 29 -4.05 17.87 -6.10
N PRO A 30 -5.26 18.48 -6.11
CA PRO A 30 -6.29 18.20 -7.11
C PRO A 30 -5.83 18.39 -8.56
N SER A 31 -4.84 19.25 -8.81
CA SER A 31 -4.34 19.51 -10.17
C SER A 31 -3.60 18.32 -10.79
N TYR A 32 -3.21 17.33 -9.99
CA TYR A 32 -2.51 16.11 -10.42
C TYR A 32 -3.46 14.94 -10.73
N ARG A 33 -4.72 15.02 -10.32
CA ARG A 33 -5.69 13.92 -10.49
C ARG A 33 -5.94 13.66 -11.97
N GLY A 34 -6.00 12.38 -12.34
CA GLY A 34 -6.23 11.97 -13.73
C GLY A 34 -5.07 12.24 -14.69
N LYS A 35 -3.89 12.63 -14.18
CA LYS A 35 -2.70 12.95 -14.99
C LYS A 35 -1.56 11.98 -14.71
N PRO A 36 -0.74 11.66 -15.73
CA PRO A 36 0.45 10.84 -15.53
C PRO A 36 1.44 11.59 -14.62
N LEU A 37 1.65 11.01 -13.44
CA LEU A 37 2.53 11.51 -12.40
C LEU A 37 3.47 10.41 -11.89
N VAL A 38 4.71 10.79 -11.61
CA VAL A 38 5.67 9.99 -10.84
C VAL A 38 6.19 10.78 -9.65
N VAL A 39 6.43 10.06 -8.56
CA VAL A 39 7.23 10.53 -7.44
C VAL A 39 8.64 9.99 -7.61
N GLY A 40 9.67 10.82 -7.55
CA GLY A 40 11.04 10.35 -7.72
C GLY A 40 12.06 11.46 -7.97
N GLY A 41 13.29 11.05 -8.27
CA GLY A 41 14.37 11.98 -8.61
C GLY A 41 14.16 12.63 -9.97
N SER A 42 14.59 13.88 -10.14
CA SER A 42 14.50 14.59 -11.44
C SER A 42 15.33 13.88 -12.53
N PRO A 43 14.87 13.86 -13.80
CA PRO A 43 15.66 13.33 -14.92
C PRO A 43 17.02 14.03 -15.09
N ASN A 44 17.13 15.31 -14.70
CA ASN A 44 18.36 16.09 -14.79
C ASN A 44 19.45 15.68 -13.77
N GLN A 45 19.13 14.79 -12.82
CA GLN A 45 20.02 14.39 -11.73
C GLN A 45 20.23 12.87 -11.66
N ARG A 46 20.09 12.16 -12.79
CA ARG A 46 20.11 10.68 -12.86
C ARG A 46 19.11 10.04 -11.87
N GLY A 47 17.94 10.68 -11.71
CA GLY A 47 16.90 10.20 -10.81
C GLY A 47 16.29 8.88 -11.23
N VAL A 48 15.61 8.25 -10.28
CA VAL A 48 14.78 7.06 -10.48
C VAL A 48 13.34 7.34 -10.00
N VAL A 49 12.38 6.65 -10.62
CA VAL A 49 10.97 6.65 -10.22
C VAL A 49 10.82 5.84 -8.93
N ALA A 50 10.34 6.49 -7.87
CA ALA A 50 10.01 5.82 -6.61
C ALA A 50 8.59 5.21 -6.67
N ALA A 51 7.63 5.96 -7.22
CA ALA A 51 6.27 5.48 -7.44
C ALA A 51 5.68 6.11 -8.71
N ALA A 52 4.83 5.35 -9.40
CA ALA A 52 4.10 5.80 -10.58
C ALA A 52 2.59 5.71 -10.36
N SER A 53 1.88 6.78 -10.68
CA SER A 53 0.41 6.83 -10.76
C SER A 53 -0.13 5.81 -11.78
N TYR A 54 -1.40 5.43 -11.64
CA TYR A 54 -2.05 4.54 -12.61
C TYR A 54 -2.04 5.10 -14.03
N GLU A 55 -2.18 6.41 -14.19
CA GLU A 55 -2.10 7.10 -15.48
C GLU A 55 -0.70 6.99 -16.10
N ALA A 56 0.37 7.11 -15.30
CA ALA A 56 1.73 6.92 -15.78
C ALA A 56 2.00 5.44 -16.13
N ARG A 57 1.47 4.49 -15.36
CA ARG A 57 1.62 3.05 -15.61
C ARG A 57 1.06 2.61 -16.97
N LYS A 58 0.05 3.31 -17.52
CA LYS A 58 -0.47 3.08 -18.88
C LYS A 58 0.59 3.27 -19.97
N PHE A 59 1.62 4.08 -19.71
CA PHE A 59 2.77 4.29 -20.61
C PHE A 59 3.92 3.29 -20.35
N GLY A 60 3.68 2.26 -19.52
CA GLY A 60 4.67 1.29 -19.10
C GLY A 60 5.68 1.85 -18.10
N ILE A 61 5.37 2.95 -17.42
CA ILE A 61 6.22 3.55 -16.38
C ILE A 61 5.97 2.83 -15.06
N HIS A 62 7.04 2.43 -14.38
CA HIS A 62 6.98 1.70 -13.11
C HIS A 62 8.09 2.16 -12.16
N SER A 63 8.00 1.75 -10.90
CA SER A 63 9.04 2.00 -9.90
C SER A 63 10.39 1.43 -10.34
N ALA A 64 11.48 2.02 -9.84
CA ALA A 64 12.87 1.76 -10.22
C ALA A 64 13.24 2.10 -11.68
N MET A 65 12.31 2.59 -12.51
CA MET A 65 12.62 3.08 -13.84
C MET A 65 13.50 4.35 -13.76
N PRO A 66 14.55 4.49 -14.59
CA PRO A 66 15.29 5.74 -14.71
C PRO A 66 14.38 6.90 -15.15
N SER A 67 14.47 8.05 -14.49
CA SER A 67 13.61 9.21 -14.76
C SER A 67 13.73 9.71 -16.20
N VAL A 68 14.93 9.60 -16.80
CA VAL A 68 15.17 9.92 -18.21
C VAL A 68 14.38 9.02 -19.16
N THR A 69 14.22 7.74 -18.81
CA THR A 69 13.41 6.79 -19.58
C THR A 69 11.92 7.06 -19.39
N ALA A 70 11.51 7.41 -18.17
CA ALA A 70 10.12 7.71 -17.86
C ALA A 70 9.60 8.94 -18.64
N ILE A 71 10.36 10.04 -18.67
CA ILE A 71 9.97 11.25 -19.44
C ILE A 71 9.96 10.98 -20.95
N ALA A 72 10.86 10.13 -21.47
CA ALA A 72 10.86 9.75 -22.88
C ALA A 72 9.59 8.95 -23.26
N LYS A 73 9.07 8.12 -22.35
CA LYS A 73 7.82 7.36 -22.54
C LYS A 73 6.57 8.24 -22.48
N CYS A 74 6.62 9.35 -21.75
CA CYS A 74 5.50 10.26 -21.58
C CYS A 74 6.01 11.72 -21.46
N PRO A 75 6.08 12.49 -22.55
CA PRO A 75 6.60 13.86 -22.53
C PRO A 75 5.84 14.82 -21.60
N GLY A 76 4.58 14.52 -21.29
CA GLY A 76 3.73 15.28 -20.35
C GLY A 76 3.80 14.78 -18.90
N LEU A 77 4.76 13.93 -18.55
CA LEU A 77 4.87 13.30 -17.23
C LEU A 77 5.19 14.33 -16.14
N ILE A 78 4.35 14.35 -15.10
CA ILE A 78 4.56 15.20 -13.93
C ILE A 78 5.56 14.52 -12.99
N PHE A 79 6.66 15.20 -12.67
CA PHE A 79 7.61 14.77 -11.66
C PHE A 79 7.38 15.51 -10.35
N VAL A 80 7.14 14.76 -9.28
CA VAL A 80 7.00 15.30 -7.93
C VAL A 80 8.15 14.81 -7.04
N ARG A 81 8.72 15.73 -6.26
CA ARG A 81 9.71 15.39 -5.24
C ARG A 81 9.02 14.67 -4.07
N PRO A 82 9.57 13.57 -3.55
CA PRO A 82 8.95 12.82 -2.47
C PRO A 82 8.86 13.64 -1.18
N ARG A 83 7.69 13.59 -0.55
CA ARG A 83 7.39 14.17 0.78
C ARG A 83 7.38 13.08 1.86
N PHE A 84 8.56 12.51 2.15
CA PHE A 84 8.67 11.33 3.02
C PHE A 84 8.08 11.50 4.42
N ASP A 85 8.11 12.71 4.99
CA ASP A 85 7.51 12.96 6.30
C ASP A 85 5.98 12.74 6.25
N VAL A 86 5.32 13.27 5.23
CA VAL A 86 3.87 13.08 4.99
C VAL A 86 3.55 11.60 4.76
N TYR A 87 4.40 10.89 4.01
CA TYR A 87 4.18 9.45 3.75
C TYR A 87 4.29 8.63 5.04
N ARG A 88 5.22 8.99 5.94
CA ARG A 88 5.38 8.34 7.25
C ARG A 88 4.20 8.61 8.17
N GLU A 89 3.68 9.84 8.19
CA GLU A 89 2.49 10.18 8.98
C GLU A 89 1.26 9.36 8.54
N ILE A 90 1.03 9.27 7.23
CA ILE A 90 -0.07 8.48 6.67
C ILE A 90 0.13 6.99 6.95
N SER A 91 1.35 6.47 6.81
CA SER A 91 1.70 5.10 7.16
C SER A 91 1.39 4.79 8.62
N ALA A 92 1.74 5.71 9.54
CA ALA A 92 1.43 5.56 10.96
C ALA A 92 -0.09 5.51 11.22
N ALA A 93 -0.89 6.33 10.53
CA ALA A 93 -2.34 6.29 10.62
C ALA A 93 -2.91 4.95 10.13
N ILE A 94 -2.41 4.43 9.00
CA ILE A 94 -2.79 3.11 8.46
C ILE A 94 -2.41 1.98 9.43
N HIS A 95 -1.21 2.03 10.01
CA HIS A 95 -0.78 1.06 11.01
C HIS A 95 -1.61 1.12 12.29
N ALA A 96 -2.12 2.29 12.66
CA ALA A 96 -3.08 2.43 13.76
C ALA A 96 -4.40 1.72 13.44
N ILE A 97 -4.87 1.76 12.18
CA ILE A 97 -6.04 0.98 11.71
C ILE A 97 -5.76 -0.52 11.84
N PHE A 98 -4.59 -1.00 11.41
CA PHE A 98 -4.22 -2.43 11.51
C PHE A 98 -4.31 -2.94 12.96
N LYS A 99 -3.80 -2.15 13.91
CA LYS A 99 -3.81 -2.48 15.35
C LYS A 99 -5.21 -2.59 15.96
N ARG A 100 -6.25 -2.06 15.31
CA ARG A 100 -7.65 -2.27 15.73
C ARG A 100 -8.11 -3.71 15.54
N TYR A 101 -7.46 -4.46 14.65
CA TYR A 101 -7.84 -5.84 14.31
C TYR A 101 -6.89 -6.88 14.88
N SER A 102 -5.58 -6.62 14.95
CA SER A 102 -4.60 -7.57 15.49
C SER A 102 -3.43 -6.87 16.19
N ASP A 103 -2.89 -7.51 17.22
CA ASP A 103 -1.59 -7.14 17.82
C ASP A 103 -0.42 -7.66 16.99
N LEU A 104 -0.65 -8.68 16.16
CA LEU A 104 0.35 -9.35 15.33
C LEU A 104 0.41 -8.70 13.95
N VAL A 105 0.98 -7.49 13.91
CA VAL A 105 1.20 -6.70 12.68
C VAL A 105 2.70 -6.65 12.37
N GLU A 106 3.07 -7.04 11.16
CA GLU A 106 4.43 -6.98 10.64
C GLU A 106 4.48 -6.04 9.44
N GLY A 107 5.07 -4.86 9.62
CA GLY A 107 5.29 -3.92 8.53
C GLY A 107 6.46 -4.35 7.64
N VAL A 108 6.26 -4.35 6.33
CA VAL A 108 7.26 -4.67 5.30
C VAL A 108 7.84 -3.38 4.71
N ALA A 109 6.96 -2.41 4.43
CA ALA A 109 7.28 -1.08 3.92
C ALA A 109 6.36 -0.04 4.56
N LEU A 110 6.39 1.21 4.08
CA LEU A 110 5.49 2.25 4.58
C LEU A 110 4.02 1.96 4.23
N ASP A 111 3.78 1.30 3.11
CA ASP A 111 2.48 0.98 2.54
C ASP A 111 2.07 -0.49 2.66
N GLU A 112 2.93 -1.34 3.22
CA GLU A 112 2.75 -2.79 3.16
C GLU A 112 2.90 -3.45 4.52
N ALA A 113 1.93 -4.30 4.88
CA ALA A 113 1.99 -5.08 6.12
C ALA A 113 1.29 -6.44 6.03
N TYR A 114 1.75 -7.37 6.86
CA TYR A 114 1.06 -8.62 7.17
C TYR A 114 0.40 -8.54 8.54
N LEU A 115 -0.84 -9.02 8.63
CA LEU A 115 -1.58 -9.14 9.88
C LEU A 115 -1.96 -10.61 10.09
N ASP A 116 -1.61 -11.16 11.25
CA ASP A 116 -2.19 -12.43 11.69
C ASP A 116 -3.52 -12.15 12.41
N VAL A 117 -4.62 -12.56 11.79
CA VAL A 117 -5.99 -12.36 12.30
C VAL A 117 -6.64 -13.69 12.71
N THR A 118 -5.81 -14.70 12.97
CA THR A 118 -6.24 -16.02 13.50
C THR A 118 -7.09 -15.82 14.75
N GLU A 119 -6.58 -14.98 15.65
CA GLU A 119 -7.28 -14.39 16.79
C GLU A 119 -7.26 -12.88 16.59
N ASN A 120 -8.42 -12.26 16.39
CA ASN A 120 -8.54 -10.83 16.13
C ASN A 120 -9.38 -10.16 17.21
N ARG A 121 -9.10 -8.88 17.46
CA ARG A 121 -9.70 -8.10 18.55
C ARG A 121 -11.21 -7.93 18.45
N GLN A 122 -11.76 -8.10 17.25
CA GLN A 122 -13.18 -7.85 16.96
C GLN A 122 -14.00 -9.15 16.91
N ASN A 123 -13.40 -10.30 17.22
CA ASN A 123 -14.05 -11.61 17.15
C ASN A 123 -14.71 -11.91 15.79
N ILE A 124 -14.13 -11.39 14.71
CA ILE A 124 -14.65 -11.61 13.35
C ILE A 124 -14.18 -12.98 12.85
N THR A 125 -15.13 -13.81 12.41
CA THR A 125 -14.85 -15.17 11.95
C THR A 125 -13.99 -15.20 10.69
N TYR A 126 -14.40 -14.46 9.66
CA TYR A 126 -13.81 -14.50 8.32
C TYR A 126 -12.75 -13.42 8.12
N ALA A 127 -11.55 -13.82 7.72
CA ALA A 127 -10.46 -12.88 7.43
C ALA A 127 -10.73 -12.00 6.20
N SER A 128 -11.54 -12.46 5.24
CA SER A 128 -12.02 -11.65 4.12
C SER A 128 -12.87 -10.47 4.59
N THR A 129 -13.69 -10.66 5.62
CA THR A 129 -14.46 -9.57 6.25
C THR A 129 -13.53 -8.55 6.90
N ILE A 130 -12.50 -9.01 7.61
CA ILE A 130 -11.48 -8.14 8.22
C ILE A 130 -10.74 -7.35 7.14
N ALA A 131 -10.28 -8.02 6.08
CA ALA A 131 -9.62 -7.36 4.95
C ALA A 131 -10.49 -6.27 4.32
N ARG A 132 -11.79 -6.54 4.14
CA ARG A 132 -12.74 -5.53 3.66
C ARG A 132 -12.88 -4.36 4.64
N HIS A 133 -13.03 -4.62 5.94
CA HIS A 133 -13.14 -3.56 6.93
C HIS A 133 -11.88 -2.69 7.00
N ILE A 134 -10.70 -3.29 6.91
CA ILE A 134 -9.42 -2.58 6.82
C ILE A 134 -9.42 -1.66 5.60
N LYS A 135 -9.74 -2.19 4.41
CA LYS A 135 -9.80 -1.39 3.18
C LYS A 135 -10.79 -0.22 3.29
N THR A 136 -11.97 -0.47 3.85
CA THR A 136 -12.99 0.57 4.08
C THR A 136 -12.46 1.64 5.03
N ALA A 137 -11.90 1.27 6.18
CA ALA A 137 -11.38 2.21 7.17
C ALA A 137 -10.22 3.05 6.60
N ILE A 138 -9.29 2.43 5.88
CA ILE A 138 -8.21 3.14 5.18
C ILE A 138 -8.79 4.19 4.24
N PHE A 139 -9.76 3.81 3.40
CA PHE A 139 -10.38 4.76 2.47
C PHE A 139 -11.15 5.87 3.19
N GLU A 140 -11.92 5.54 4.23
CA GLU A 140 -12.71 6.52 4.98
C GLU A 140 -11.84 7.57 5.67
N GLU A 141 -10.74 7.13 6.32
CA GLU A 141 -9.87 7.98 7.12
C GLU A 141 -8.80 8.70 6.31
N THR A 142 -8.31 8.10 5.23
CA THR A 142 -7.16 8.64 4.48
C THR A 142 -7.52 9.09 3.06
N LYS A 143 -8.68 8.69 2.54
CA LYS A 143 -9.08 8.84 1.12
C LYS A 143 -8.11 8.18 0.13
N LEU A 144 -7.36 7.19 0.58
CA LEU A 144 -6.47 6.36 -0.24
C LEU A 144 -7.02 4.94 -0.34
N THR A 145 -6.67 4.22 -1.40
CA THR A 145 -7.12 2.84 -1.61
C THR A 145 -6.00 1.85 -1.33
N ALA A 146 -6.39 0.61 -1.02
CA ALA A 146 -5.49 -0.49 -0.76
C ALA A 146 -6.01 -1.79 -1.38
N THR A 147 -5.08 -2.66 -1.71
CA THR A 147 -5.34 -4.05 -2.06
C THR A 147 -5.08 -4.94 -0.83
N ALA A 148 -5.90 -5.97 -0.65
CA ALA A 148 -5.73 -6.89 0.48
C ALA A 148 -5.98 -8.33 0.05
N GLY A 149 -5.03 -9.20 0.35
CA GLY A 149 -5.08 -10.64 0.10
C GLY A 149 -5.22 -11.44 1.39
N VAL A 150 -5.87 -12.61 1.32
CA VAL A 150 -6.10 -13.49 2.49
C VAL A 150 -5.60 -14.90 2.18
N SER A 151 -4.81 -15.46 3.09
CA SER A 151 -4.28 -16.82 2.98
C SER A 151 -4.02 -17.43 4.35
N ILE A 152 -3.57 -18.69 4.38
CA ILE A 152 -3.17 -19.42 5.59
C ILE A 152 -1.69 -19.21 5.96
N ASN A 153 -0.93 -18.58 5.06
CA ASN A 153 0.47 -18.22 5.27
C ASN A 153 0.85 -17.03 4.39
N LYS A 154 1.99 -16.40 4.69
CA LYS A 154 2.49 -15.22 3.96
C LYS A 154 2.98 -15.52 2.54
N ARG A 155 3.51 -16.74 2.29
CA ARG A 155 4.18 -17.08 1.02
C ARG A 155 3.23 -17.09 -0.18
N THR A 156 1.93 -17.26 0.04
CA THR A 156 0.92 -17.27 -1.03
C THR A 156 0.34 -15.88 -1.30
N LEU A 157 0.82 -14.84 -0.61
CA LEU A 157 0.27 -13.48 -0.68
C LEU A 157 1.24 -12.43 -1.24
N ALA A 158 2.51 -12.80 -1.45
CA ALA A 158 3.53 -11.94 -2.04
C ALA A 158 3.46 -11.91 -3.56
#